data_AF-A0A953CTA7-F1
#
_entry.id   AF-A0A953CTA7-F1
#
_cell.length_a   1.000
_cell.length_b   1.000
_cell.length_c   1.000
_cell.angle_alpha   90.00
_cell.angle_beta   90.00
_cell.angle_gamma   90.00
#
_symmetry.space_group_name_H-M   'P 1'
#
loop_
_entity.id
_entity.type
_entity.pdbx_description
1 polymer ?
#
loop_
_entity_poly.entity_id
_entity_poly.type
_entity_poly.pdbx_seq_one_letter_code
_entity_poly.pdbx_strand_id
1 'polypeptide(L)'
;MNLASTCLWLSMISPENLYAEIFPDKTQHSAVSFLMATVIAQCPYQIDYAYSDNGKEYKGTDDHAFVKAYKQHGIGQKFTRINRPKTNGKAERVPVL
;
A
#
# COMPACT_ATOMS: atom_id res chain seq x y z
N MET A 1 -8.69 -10.50 24.34
CA MET A 1 -8.99 -10.30 22.91
C MET A 1 -9.58 -8.91 22.75
N ASN A 2 -8.75 -7.93 22.40
CA ASN A 2 -9.20 -6.56 22.15
C ASN A 2 -9.26 -6.38 20.63
N LEU A 3 -10.47 -6.36 20.07
CA LEU A 3 -10.74 -6.36 18.62
C LEU A 3 -10.40 -5.01 17.92
N ALA A 4 -9.55 -4.17 18.52
CA ALA A 4 -9.36 -2.78 18.10
C ALA A 4 -7.94 -2.40 17.69
N SER A 5 -6.98 -3.31 17.47
CA SER A 5 -5.56 -2.89 17.34
C SER A 5 -4.70 -3.45 16.22
N THR A 6 -5.20 -4.26 15.29
CA THR A 6 -4.34 -4.79 14.21
C THR A 6 -4.89 -4.68 12.80
N CYS A 7 -6.00 -3.97 12.55
CA CYS A 7 -6.45 -3.83 11.17
C CYS A 7 -5.53 -2.88 10.37
N LEU A 8 -5.00 -3.35 9.25
CA LEU A 8 -4.32 -2.51 8.26
C LEU A 8 -5.34 -2.05 7.23
N TRP A 9 -5.49 -0.74 7.12
CA TRP A 9 -6.25 -0.12 6.04
C TRP A 9 -5.25 0.19 4.94
N LEU A 10 -5.30 -0.59 3.86
CA LEU A 10 -4.49 -0.35 2.68
C LEU A 10 -5.35 0.43 1.69
N SER A 11 -4.87 1.60 1.27
CA SER A 11 -5.49 2.38 0.21
C SER A 11 -4.45 2.78 -0.82
N MET A 12 -4.74 2.50 -2.09
CA MET A 12 -3.92 2.93 -3.22
C MET A 12 -4.77 3.77 -4.16
N ILE A 13 -4.27 4.97 -4.44
CA ILE A 13 -4.96 5.96 -5.27
C ILE A 13 -4.26 6.00 -6.62
N SER A 14 -4.98 5.58 -7.65
CA SER A 14 -4.64 5.85 -9.05
C SER A 14 -5.30 7.17 -9.50
N PRO A 15 -5.00 7.69 -10.70
CA PRO A 15 -5.59 8.95 -11.19
C PRO A 15 -7.12 8.97 -11.15
N GLU A 16 -7.78 7.85 -11.43
CA GLU A 16 -9.25 7.75 -11.53
C GLU A 16 -9.89 6.75 -10.56
N ASN A 17 -9.14 5.77 -10.04
CA ASN A 17 -9.66 4.73 -9.16
C ASN A 17 -9.02 4.75 -7.77
N LEU A 18 -9.84 4.49 -6.75
CA LEU A 18 -9.43 4.22 -5.38
C LEU A 18 -9.64 2.73 -5.10
N TYR A 19 -8.57 2.06 -4.67
CA TYR A 19 -8.62 0.69 -4.18
C TYR A 19 -8.41 0.71 -2.68
N ALA A 20 -9.28 0.03 -1.93
CA ALA A 20 -9.18 -0.08 -0.48
C ALA A 20 -9.59 -1.46 0.01
N GLU A 21 -8.87 -1.98 1.01
CA GLU A 21 -9.17 -3.27 1.62
C GLU A 21 -8.77 -3.28 3.10
N ILE A 22 -9.49 -4.07 3.89
CA ILE A 22 -9.32 -4.17 5.35
C ILE A 22 -8.71 -5.52 5.67
N PHE A 23 -7.49 -5.52 6.20
CA PHE A 23 -6.82 -6.73 6.66
C PHE A 23 -6.82 -6.81 8.19
N PRO A 24 -6.91 -8.01 8.79
CA PRO A 24 -6.88 -8.19 10.24
C PRO A 24 -5.48 -8.00 10.86
N ASP A 25 -4.45 -7.93 10.03
CA ASP A 25 -3.04 -7.87 10.41
C ASP A 25 -2.25 -6.82 9.60
N LYS A 26 -1.22 -6.24 10.23
CA LYS A 26 -0.30 -5.26 9.62
C LYS A 26 0.99 -5.90 9.16
N THR A 27 0.92 -6.83 8.21
CA THR A 27 2.09 -7.56 7.71
C THR A 27 2.41 -7.25 6.25
N GLN A 28 3.67 -7.48 5.87
CA GLN A 28 4.13 -7.42 4.48
C GLN A 28 3.33 -8.35 3.55
N HIS A 29 2.83 -9.48 4.07
CA HIS A 29 2.12 -10.48 3.27
C HIS A 29 0.73 -9.98 2.91
N SER A 30 0.01 -9.39 3.87
CA SER A 30 -1.29 -8.76 3.63
C SER A 30 -1.18 -7.59 2.65
N ALA A 31 -0.10 -6.80 2.74
CA ALA A 31 0.19 -5.75 1.77
C ALA A 31 0.45 -6.30 0.35
N VAL A 32 1.16 -7.42 0.21
CA VAL A 32 1.35 -8.08 -1.10
C VAL A 32 0.04 -8.63 -1.65
N SER A 33 -0.76 -9.28 -0.81
CA SER A 33 -2.07 -9.81 -1.21
C SER A 33 -2.97 -8.70 -1.75
N PHE A 34 -3.03 -7.55 -1.08
CA PHE A 34 -3.75 -6.38 -1.58
C PHE A 34 -3.26 -5.92 -2.95
N LEU A 35 -1.94 -5.81 -3.14
CA LEU A 35 -1.36 -5.40 -4.41
C LEU A 35 -1.74 -6.37 -5.54
N MET A 36 -1.64 -7.68 -5.31
CA MET A 36 -1.88 -8.70 -6.33
C MET A 36 -3.36 -8.88 -6.62
N ALA A 37 -4.16 -9.10 -5.58
CA ALA A 37 -5.57 -9.49 -5.69
C ALA A 37 -6.47 -8.31 -6.05
N THR A 38 -6.10 -7.10 -5.61
CA THR A 38 -6.96 -5.91 -5.78
C THR A 38 -6.36 -4.97 -6.81
N VAL A 39 -5.16 -4.44 -6.57
CA VAL A 39 -4.60 -3.39 -7.43
C VAL A 39 -4.25 -3.91 -8.82
N ILE A 40 -3.44 -4.97 -8.94
CA ILE A 40 -2.98 -5.48 -10.24
C ILE A 40 -4.12 -6.15 -11.01
N ALA A 41 -5.02 -6.86 -10.32
CA ALA A 41 -6.15 -7.51 -10.96
C ALA A 41 -7.20 -6.52 -11.50
N GLN A 42 -7.43 -5.40 -10.81
CA GLN A 42 -8.49 -4.44 -11.16
C GLN A 42 -7.97 -3.20 -11.91
N CYS A 43 -6.67 -2.91 -11.87
CA CYS A 43 -6.10 -1.76 -12.58
C CYS A 43 -5.81 -2.14 -14.04
N PRO A 44 -6.45 -1.49 -15.03
CA PRO A 44 -6.20 -1.77 -16.45
C PRO A 44 -4.90 -1.12 -16.97
N TYR A 45 -4.19 -0.37 -16.12
CA TYR A 45 -2.99 0.37 -16.47
C TYR A 45 -1.76 -0.20 -15.74
N GLN A 46 -0.61 -0.13 -16.40
CA GLN A 46 0.67 -0.44 -15.76
C GLN A 46 1.02 0.65 -14.75
N ILE A 47 1.45 0.22 -13.56
CA ILE A 47 1.83 1.11 -12.47
C ILE A 47 3.35 1.29 -12.52
N ASP A 48 3.82 2.49 -12.85
CA ASP A 48 5.27 2.75 -12.90
C ASP A 48 5.85 3.02 -11.50
N TYR A 49 5.10 3.74 -10.66
CA TYR A 49 5.53 4.08 -9.30
C TYR A 49 4.37 4.07 -8.31
N ALA A 50 4.58 3.44 -7.15
CA ALA A 50 3.70 3.61 -6.00
C ALA A 50 4.37 4.48 -4.93
N TYR A 51 3.55 5.32 -4.29
CA TYR A 51 3.96 6.16 -3.17
C TYR A 51 3.41 5.56 -1.88
N SER A 52 4.28 5.23 -0.93
CA SER A 52 3.90 4.73 0.40
C SER A 52 4.53 5.55 1.51
N ASP A 53 4.02 5.38 2.73
CA ASP A 53 4.74 5.85 3.91
C ASP A 53 5.94 4.94 4.25
N ASN A 54 6.69 5.33 5.28
CA ASN A 54 7.85 4.56 5.74
C ASN A 54 7.46 3.42 6.72
N GLY A 55 6.23 2.93 6.67
CA GLY A 55 5.78 1.77 7.44
C GLY A 55 6.65 0.54 7.18
N LYS A 56 6.82 -0.31 8.20
CA LYS A 56 7.65 -1.53 8.12
C LYS A 56 7.01 -2.59 7.22
N GLU A 57 5.71 -2.50 7.03
CA GLU A 57 4.90 -3.32 6.13
C GLU A 57 5.15 -3.00 4.64
N TYR A 58 5.67 -1.81 4.33
CA TYR A 58 5.96 -1.35 2.97
C TYR A 58 7.46 -1.27 2.69
N LYS A 59 8.25 -1.03 3.74
CA LYS A 59 9.67 -0.78 3.65
C LYS A 59 10.46 -1.93 4.26
N GLY A 60 11.29 -2.57 3.44
CA GLY A 60 12.19 -3.61 3.88
C GLY A 60 13.41 -3.79 2.98
N THR A 61 14.14 -4.88 3.22
CA THR A 61 15.28 -5.30 2.40
C THR A 61 14.80 -5.98 1.11
N ASP A 62 15.72 -6.39 0.24
CA ASP A 62 15.40 -7.13 -0.98
C ASP A 62 14.67 -8.45 -0.73
N ASP A 63 14.73 -8.99 0.49
CA ASP A 63 13.99 -10.18 0.90
C ASP A 63 12.56 -9.92 1.36
N HIS A 64 12.19 -8.64 1.51
CA HIS A 64 10.86 -8.24 1.91
C HIS A 64 9.84 -8.59 0.84
N ALA A 65 8.78 -9.31 1.22
CA ALA A 65 7.81 -9.87 0.26
C ALA A 65 7.18 -8.77 -0.60
N PHE A 66 6.89 -7.62 0.01
CA PHE A 66 6.37 -6.44 -0.69
C PHE A 66 7.35 -5.89 -1.72
N VAL A 67 8.64 -5.76 -1.38
CA VAL A 67 9.65 -5.23 -2.31
C VAL A 67 9.87 -6.19 -3.47
N LYS A 68 9.86 -7.50 -3.21
CA LYS A 68 9.95 -8.54 -4.26
C LYS A 68 8.78 -8.44 -5.25
N ALA A 69 7.56 -8.33 -4.74
CA ALA A 69 6.36 -8.17 -5.57
C ALA A 69 6.45 -6.93 -6.48
N TYR A 70 6.85 -5.78 -5.93
CA TYR A 70 7.05 -4.56 -6.72
C TYR A 70 8.09 -4.73 -7.82
N LYS A 71 9.25 -5.33 -7.50
CA LYS A 71 10.32 -5.59 -8.49
C LYS A 71 9.86 -6.56 -9.59
N GLN A 72 9.14 -7.61 -9.25
CA GLN A 72 8.63 -8.60 -10.21
C GLN A 72 7.67 -7.97 -11.23
N HIS A 73 6.87 -6.99 -10.80
CA HIS A 73 5.94 -6.28 -11.67
C HIS A 73 6.53 -5.00 -12.30
N GLY A 74 7.83 -4.75 -12.11
CA GLY A 74 8.50 -3.56 -12.65
C GLY A 74 8.04 -2.24 -12.03
N ILE A 75 7.41 -2.29 -10.86
CA ILE A 75 6.84 -1.13 -10.19
C ILE A 75 7.89 -0.51 -9.27
N GLY A 76 8.21 0.77 -9.49
CA GLY A 76 9.06 1.53 -8.59
C GLY A 76 8.36 1.90 -7.28
N GLN A 77 9.09 1.94 -6.18
CA GLN A 77 8.55 2.38 -4.90
C GLN A 77 9.17 3.71 -4.47
N LYS A 78 8.34 4.67 -4.08
CA LYS A 78 8.75 5.97 -3.53
C LYS A 78 8.16 6.15 -2.14
N PHE A 79 8.96 6.67 -1.24
CA PHE A 79 8.55 6.88 0.15
C PHE A 79 8.35 8.36 0.45
N THR A 80 7.33 8.67 1.26
CA THR A 80 7.14 10.03 1.78
C THR A 80 8.31 10.44 2.67
N ARG A 81 8.52 11.75 2.81
CA ARG A 81 9.54 12.28 3.72
C ARG A 81 9.13 12.05 5.17
N ILE A 82 10.06 11.51 5.97
CA ILE A 82 9.84 11.23 7.40
C ILE A 82 9.33 12.49 8.13
N ASN A 83 8.33 12.31 9.00
CA ASN A 83 7.69 13.35 9.81
C ASN A 83 7.03 14.50 9.01
N ARG A 84 6.57 14.23 7.77
CA ARG A 84 5.76 15.19 6.99
C ARG A 84 4.43 14.57 6.50
N PRO A 85 3.43 14.43 7.40
CA PRO A 85 2.13 13.83 7.06
C PRO A 85 1.42 14.57 5.91
N LYS A 86 1.68 15.87 5.72
CA LYS A 86 1.15 16.68 4.60
C LYS A 86 1.40 16.07 3.20
N THR A 87 2.45 15.23 3.04
CA THR A 87 2.74 14.58 1.75
C THR A 87 1.87 13.35 1.45
N ASN A 88 1.17 12.80 2.45
CA ASN A 88 0.17 11.75 2.28
C ASN A 88 -1.27 12.28 2.19
N GLY A 89 -1.43 13.61 2.07
CA GLY A 89 -2.71 14.29 2.21
C GLY A 89 -3.77 13.96 1.16
N LYS A 90 -3.47 13.14 0.13
CA LYS A 90 -4.49 12.58 -0.79
C LYS A 90 -5.10 11.32 -0.19
N ALA A 91 -4.29 10.42 0.39
CA ALA A 91 -4.76 9.21 1.07
C ALA A 91 -5.49 9.52 2.38
N GLU A 92 -5.02 10.52 3.14
CA GLU A 92 -5.65 10.93 4.40
C GLU A 92 -7.01 11.62 4.21
N ARG A 93 -7.28 12.17 3.01
CA ARG A 93 -8.54 12.88 2.70
C ARG A 93 -9.58 12.00 2.04
N VAL A 94 -9.29 10.72 1.81
CA VAL A 94 -10.29 9.80 1.27
C VAL A 94 -11.25 9.44 2.40
N PRO A 95 -12.54 9.86 2.33
CA PRO A 95 -13.53 9.33 3.25
C PRO A 95 -13.70 7.85 2.94
N VAL A 96 -13.33 7.01 3.90
CA VAL A 96 -13.69 5.60 3.87
C VAL A 96 -15.16 5.56 4.29
N LEU A 97 -16.06 5.42 3.32
CA LEU A 97 -17.51 5.28 3.55
C LEU A 97 -17.83 3.89 4.11
#